data_AF-A0A399YI55-F1
#
_entry.id   AF-A0A399YI55-F1
#
_cell.length_a   1.000
_cell.length_b   1.000
_cell.length_c   1.000
_cell.angle_alpha   90.00
_cell.angle_beta   90.00
_cell.angle_gamma   90.00
#
_symmetry.space_group_name_H-M   'P 1'
#
loop_
_entity.id
_entity.type
_entity.pdbx_description
1 polymer ?
#
loop_
_entity_poly.entity_id
_entity_poly.type
_entity_poly.pdbx_seq_one_letter_code
_entity_poly.pdbx_strand_id
1 'polypeptide(L)'
;MEPEIFELITMLRSMGAIIFTTPNREIRIDGVHELSGTNMPILGDRIEAASWACLACASNGDITVHGIRPETLGNFLSYYQLVGGGIELKGGESIRFFRRGAIRPTMIETDVYPGFSTDWQQPFAILLTQADGISVIHETVYEKRFGYLKA
;
A
#
# COMPACT_ATOMS: atom_id res chain seq x y z
N MET A 1 -0.50 -12.47 1.23
CA MET A 1 0.87 -12.35 1.72
C MET A 1 1.43 -11.07 1.18
N GLU A 2 1.91 -10.25 2.09
CA GLU A 2 2.35 -8.89 1.92
C GLU A 2 3.58 -8.84 1.00
N PRO A 3 3.73 -7.79 0.16
CA PRO A 3 4.87 -7.64 -0.74
C PRO A 3 6.22 -7.72 -0.02
N GLU A 4 6.29 -7.19 1.21
CA GLU A 4 7.51 -7.17 2.01
C GLU A 4 7.98 -8.59 2.39
N ILE A 5 7.05 -9.53 2.59
CA ILE A 5 7.36 -10.93 2.86
C ILE A 5 7.93 -11.61 1.61
N PHE A 6 7.37 -11.33 0.43
CA PHE A 6 7.91 -11.85 -0.83
C PHE A 6 9.30 -11.30 -1.13
N GLU A 7 9.56 -10.02 -0.83
CA GLU A 7 10.87 -9.39 -1.01
C GLU A 7 11.93 -10.07 -0.11
N LEU A 8 11.59 -10.31 1.17
CA LEU A 8 12.45 -11.04 2.10
C LEU A 8 12.74 -12.47 1.63
N ILE A 9 11.72 -13.19 1.18
CA ILE A 9 11.89 -14.56 0.63
C ILE A 9 12.80 -14.53 -0.60
N THR A 10 12.67 -13.52 -1.46
CA THR A 10 13.48 -13.36 -2.67
C THR A 10 14.94 -13.11 -2.31
N MET A 11 15.19 -12.22 -1.34
CA MET A 11 16.53 -11.96 -0.81
C MET A 11 17.14 -13.22 -0.19
N LEU A 12 16.40 -13.95 0.65
CA LEU A 12 16.91 -15.18 1.25
C LEU A 12 17.23 -16.25 0.21
N ARG A 13 16.38 -16.40 -0.82
CA ARG A 13 16.65 -17.30 -1.96
C ARG A 13 17.90 -16.89 -2.74
N SER A 14 18.15 -15.59 -2.94
CA SER A 14 19.37 -15.12 -3.61
C SER A 14 20.64 -15.31 -2.77
N MET A 15 20.49 -15.52 -1.45
CA MET A 15 21.56 -15.93 -0.53
C MET A 15 21.74 -17.46 -0.44
N GLY A 16 20.93 -18.25 -1.17
CA GLY A 16 21.00 -19.71 -1.19
C GLY A 16 19.96 -20.44 -0.33
N ALA A 17 19.01 -19.74 0.30
CA ALA A 17 17.95 -20.38 1.07
C ALA A 17 16.97 -21.15 0.16
N ILE A 18 16.50 -22.30 0.63
CA ILE A 18 15.47 -23.09 -0.05
C ILE A 18 14.12 -22.80 0.62
N ILE A 19 13.34 -21.90 0.02
CA ILE A 19 12.02 -21.49 0.51
C ILE A 19 10.98 -21.74 -0.57
N PHE A 20 9.84 -22.33 -0.21
CA PHE A 20 8.70 -22.56 -1.10
C PHE A 20 7.48 -21.79 -0.58
N THR A 21 6.76 -21.16 -1.51
CA THR A 21 5.54 -20.41 -1.22
C THR A 21 4.37 -21.06 -1.94
N THR A 22 3.29 -21.36 -1.24
CA THR A 22 2.08 -21.92 -1.84
C THR A 22 0.95 -20.88 -1.91
N PRO A 23 -0.06 -21.07 -2.78
CA PRO A 23 -1.24 -20.21 -2.82
C PRO A 23 -2.03 -20.14 -1.51
N ASN A 24 -1.92 -21.18 -0.66
CA ASN A 24 -2.67 -21.29 0.60
C ASN A 24 -2.03 -20.52 1.76
N ARG A 25 -1.17 -19.53 1.48
CA ARG A 25 -0.41 -18.75 2.48
C ARG A 25 0.49 -19.62 3.37
N GLU A 26 0.91 -20.79 2.89
CA GLU A 26 1.90 -21.65 3.56
C GLU A 26 3.30 -21.39 3.00
N ILE A 27 4.28 -21.28 3.89
CA ILE A 27 5.69 -21.14 3.56
C ILE A 27 6.42 -22.36 4.11
N ARG A 28 7.06 -23.13 3.22
CA ARG A 28 7.91 -24.27 3.59
C ARG A 28 9.37 -23.89 3.41
N ILE A 29 10.18 -24.12 4.43
CA ILE A 29 11.61 -23.79 4.44
C ILE A 29 12.41 -25.07 4.66
N ASP A 30 13.29 -25.37 3.72
CA ASP A 30 14.28 -26.44 3.88
C ASP A 30 15.58 -25.80 4.35
N GLY A 31 16.02 -26.18 5.55
CA GLY A 31 17.24 -25.64 6.16
C GLY A 31 18.48 -25.92 5.32
N VAL A 32 19.37 -24.94 5.22
CA VAL A 32 20.66 -25.03 4.55
C VAL A 32 21.80 -24.81 5.55
N HIS A 33 23.00 -25.31 5.24
CA HIS A 33 24.15 -25.21 6.16
C HIS A 33 24.66 -23.78 6.34
N GLU A 34 24.64 -22.98 5.27
CA GLU A 34 25.11 -21.60 5.26
C GLU A 34 24.38 -20.77 4.21
N LEU A 35 24.42 -19.45 4.37
CA LEU A 35 23.94 -18.47 3.39
C LEU A 35 25.11 -17.63 2.90
N SER A 36 25.06 -17.20 1.65
CA SER A 36 26.06 -16.29 1.06
C SER A 36 25.58 -14.83 1.06
N GLY A 37 26.50 -13.90 0.82
CA GLY A 37 26.14 -12.49 0.61
C GLY A 37 25.39 -12.29 -0.71
N THR A 38 24.49 -11.30 -0.74
CA THR A 38 23.72 -10.94 -1.95
C THR A 38 23.61 -9.42 -2.09
N ASN A 39 23.30 -8.95 -3.31
CA ASN A 39 22.93 -7.57 -3.58
C ASN A 39 21.56 -7.58 -4.26
N MET A 40 20.62 -6.79 -3.74
CA MET A 40 19.28 -6.72 -4.28
C MET A 40 18.73 -5.30 -4.08
N PRO A 41 18.05 -4.70 -5.08
CA PRO A 41 17.33 -3.45 -4.87
C PRO A 41 16.15 -3.68 -3.91
N ILE A 42 15.84 -2.68 -3.08
CA ILE A 42 14.71 -2.75 -2.15
C ILE A 42 13.46 -2.20 -2.83
N LEU A 43 12.31 -2.82 -2.54
CA LEU A 43 10.99 -2.32 -2.91
C LEU A 43 10.77 -0.87 -2.43
N GLY A 44 10.20 -0.01 -3.27
CA GLY A 44 9.69 1.28 -2.83
C GLY A 44 8.56 1.17 -1.80
N ASP A 45 8.50 2.14 -0.88
CA ASP A 45 7.54 2.14 0.22
C ASP A 45 6.12 2.44 -0.27
N ARG A 46 5.26 1.42 -0.24
CA ARG A 46 3.84 1.53 -0.63
C ARG A 46 2.98 2.33 0.35
N ILE A 47 3.40 2.47 1.61
CA ILE A 47 2.72 3.32 2.60
C ILE A 47 3.06 4.79 2.32
N GLU A 48 4.31 5.07 1.99
CA GLU A 48 4.76 6.40 1.57
C GLU A 48 4.06 6.82 0.27
N ALA A 49 4.05 5.96 -0.75
CA ALA A 49 3.38 6.25 -2.02
C ALA A 49 1.88 6.55 -1.84
N ALA A 50 1.18 5.80 -0.97
CA ALA A 50 -0.21 6.04 -0.63
C ALA A 50 -0.41 7.39 0.10
N SER A 51 0.55 7.78 0.95
CA SER A 51 0.54 9.06 1.64
C SER A 51 0.66 10.23 0.67
N TRP A 52 1.60 10.14 -0.29
CA TRP A 52 1.73 11.12 -1.38
C TRP A 52 0.49 11.18 -2.28
N ALA A 53 -0.12 10.03 -2.58
CA ALA A 53 -1.36 9.99 -3.35
C ALA A 53 -2.51 10.72 -2.63
N CYS A 54 -2.71 10.44 -1.32
CA CYS A 54 -3.72 11.12 -0.52
C CYS A 54 -3.48 12.63 -0.48
N LEU A 55 -2.23 13.07 -0.30
CA LEU A 55 -1.87 14.48 -0.34
C LEU A 55 -2.20 15.12 -1.69
N ALA A 56 -1.84 14.48 -2.80
CA ALA A 56 -2.12 14.99 -4.15
C ALA A 56 -3.62 15.19 -4.36
N CYS A 57 -4.44 14.21 -3.97
CA CYS A 57 -5.89 14.32 -4.12
C CYS A 57 -6.50 15.36 -3.17
N ALA A 58 -6.14 15.36 -1.90
CA ALA A 58 -6.69 16.28 -0.90
C ALA A 58 -6.36 17.75 -1.20
N SER A 59 -5.16 18.02 -1.72
CA SER A 59 -4.66 19.38 -2.03
C SER A 59 -5.00 19.87 -3.44
N ASN A 60 -5.65 19.04 -4.29
CA ASN A 60 -5.74 19.27 -5.73
C ASN A 60 -4.38 19.41 -6.42
N GLY A 61 -3.37 18.76 -5.86
CA GLY A 61 -2.02 18.71 -6.42
C GLY A 61 -1.88 17.67 -7.52
N ASP A 62 -0.65 17.60 -8.02
CA ASP A 62 -0.20 16.67 -9.06
C ASP A 62 1.20 16.19 -8.71
N ILE A 63 1.30 14.94 -8.28
CA ILE A 63 2.53 14.36 -7.72
C ILE A 63 2.87 13.10 -8.49
N THR A 64 4.11 12.98 -8.96
CA THR A 64 4.65 11.73 -9.50
C THR A 64 5.56 11.09 -8.47
N VAL A 65 5.23 9.86 -8.08
CA VAL A 65 6.04 9.03 -7.18
C VAL A 65 6.85 8.07 -8.03
N HIS A 66 8.17 8.04 -7.81
CA HIS A 66 9.12 7.15 -8.49
C HIS A 66 9.53 5.98 -7.59
N GLY A 67 9.98 4.88 -8.20
CA GLY A 67 10.44 3.68 -7.50
C GLY A 67 9.31 2.82 -6.92
N ILE A 68 8.06 3.03 -7.34
CA ILE A 68 6.90 2.29 -6.82
C ILE A 68 6.27 1.42 -7.90
N ARG A 69 6.10 0.14 -7.58
CA ARG A 69 5.43 -0.84 -8.44
C ARG A 69 3.91 -0.81 -8.18
N PRO A 70 3.04 -0.52 -9.17
CA PRO A 70 1.59 -0.38 -8.96
C PRO A 70 0.93 -1.59 -8.30
N GLU A 71 1.43 -2.79 -8.59
CA GLU A 71 0.92 -4.05 -8.03
C GLU A 71 1.06 -4.15 -6.51
N THR A 72 1.98 -3.41 -5.87
CA THR A 72 2.14 -3.45 -4.41
C THR A 72 1.17 -2.57 -3.66
N LEU A 73 0.49 -1.65 -4.36
CA LEU A 73 -0.55 -0.79 -3.78
C LEU A 73 -1.92 -1.50 -3.73
N GLY A 74 -2.08 -2.64 -4.42
CA GLY A 74 -3.27 -3.49 -4.31
C GLY A 74 -4.60 -2.71 -4.37
N ASN A 75 -5.47 -2.97 -3.38
CA ASN A 75 -6.80 -2.34 -3.31
C ASN A 75 -6.77 -0.82 -3.05
N PHE A 76 -5.66 -0.24 -2.61
CA PHE A 76 -5.55 1.21 -2.38
C PHE A 76 -5.94 2.00 -3.62
N LEU A 77 -5.44 1.60 -4.80
CA LEU A 77 -5.66 2.34 -6.05
C LEU A 77 -7.15 2.37 -6.43
N SER A 78 -7.87 1.29 -6.17
CA SER A 78 -9.31 1.21 -6.41
C SER A 78 -10.09 2.18 -5.53
N TYR A 79 -9.81 2.22 -4.22
CA TYR A 79 -10.44 3.16 -3.31
C TYR A 79 -10.04 4.62 -3.60
N TYR A 80 -8.77 4.85 -3.91
CA TYR A 80 -8.28 6.17 -4.31
C TYR A 80 -9.01 6.69 -5.55
N GLN A 81 -9.20 5.85 -6.56
CA GLN A 81 -9.98 6.22 -7.75
C GLN A 81 -11.46 6.43 -7.45
N LEU A 82 -12.06 5.60 -6.60
CA LEU A 82 -13.46 5.67 -6.19
C LEU A 82 -13.81 7.03 -5.57
N VAL A 83 -12.91 7.57 -4.73
CA VAL A 83 -13.12 8.86 -4.04
C VAL A 83 -12.77 10.07 -4.90
N GLY A 84 -12.39 9.89 -6.17
CA GLY A 84 -12.12 10.99 -7.11
C GLY A 84 -10.63 11.20 -7.43
N GLY A 85 -9.75 10.36 -6.90
CA GLY A 85 -8.34 10.32 -7.28
C GLY A 85 -8.14 9.88 -8.74
N GLY A 86 -7.13 10.44 -9.38
CA GLY A 86 -6.64 10.12 -10.72
C GLY A 86 -5.27 9.48 -10.65
N ILE A 87 -5.05 8.46 -11.48
CA ILE A 87 -3.82 7.69 -11.55
C ILE A 87 -3.38 7.64 -13.00
N GLU A 88 -2.11 7.90 -13.25
CA GLU A 88 -1.47 7.64 -14.54
C GLU A 88 -0.16 6.88 -14.32
N LEU A 89 -0.03 5.71 -14.95
CA LEU A 89 1.21 4.92 -14.87
C LEU A 89 2.27 5.55 -15.77
N LYS A 90 3.42 5.87 -15.19
CA LYS A 90 4.57 6.45 -15.89
C LYS A 90 5.66 5.38 -16.01
N GLY A 91 5.48 4.44 -16.95
CA GLY A 91 6.35 3.28 -17.08
C GLY A 91 6.04 2.19 -16.04
N GLY A 92 7.05 1.39 -15.66
CA GLY A 92 6.89 0.25 -14.75
C GLY A 92 7.06 0.55 -13.26
N GLU A 93 7.69 1.65 -12.90
CA GLU A 93 8.09 1.97 -11.51
C GLU A 93 7.76 3.42 -11.12
N SER A 94 6.76 4.02 -11.75
CA SER A 94 6.32 5.37 -11.36
C SER A 94 4.83 5.54 -11.58
N ILE A 95 4.21 6.27 -10.65
CA ILE A 95 2.78 6.55 -10.67
C ILE A 95 2.57 8.03 -10.42
N ARG A 96 1.83 8.67 -11.32
CA ARG A 96 1.33 10.03 -11.14
C ARG A 96 -0.04 9.99 -10.48
N PHE A 97 -0.17 10.71 -9.39
CA PHE A 97 -1.39 10.89 -8.60
C PHE A 97 -1.87 12.34 -8.72
N PHE A 98 -3.14 12.51 -9.04
CA PHE A 98 -3.80 13.82 -9.16
C PHE A 98 -5.29 13.70 -8.79
N ARG A 99 -6.04 14.81 -8.81
CA ARG A 99 -7.49 14.81 -8.58
C ARG A 99 -8.28 14.91 -9.89
N ARG A 100 -9.30 14.07 -10.09
CA ARG A 100 -10.18 14.10 -11.29
C ARG A 100 -11.39 15.02 -11.17
N GLY A 101 -11.80 15.35 -9.95
CA GLY A 101 -13.00 16.14 -9.69
C GLY A 101 -13.28 16.28 -8.19
N ALA A 102 -14.55 16.49 -7.83
CA ALA A 102 -14.97 16.53 -6.43
C ALA A 102 -14.65 15.20 -5.71
N ILE A 103 -14.20 15.31 -4.46
CA ILE A 103 -13.89 14.15 -3.63
C ILE A 103 -15.20 13.56 -3.11
N ARG A 104 -15.38 12.26 -3.30
CA ARG A 104 -16.62 11.55 -2.94
C ARG A 104 -16.46 10.82 -1.61
N PRO A 105 -17.48 10.83 -0.75
CA PRO A 105 -17.43 10.05 0.47
C PRO A 105 -17.44 8.55 0.15
N THR A 106 -16.87 7.74 1.05
CA THR A 106 -16.89 6.28 0.90
C THR A 106 -16.82 5.59 2.26
N MET A 107 -17.01 4.26 2.24
CA MET A 107 -16.77 3.38 3.38
C MET A 107 -15.52 2.55 3.07
N ILE A 108 -14.55 2.58 3.98
CA ILE A 108 -13.40 1.69 3.95
C ILE A 108 -13.43 0.77 5.17
N GLU A 109 -13.04 -0.48 4.95
CA GLU A 109 -12.77 -1.46 5.99
C GLU A 109 -11.34 -1.96 5.80
N THR A 110 -10.53 -1.91 6.86
CA THR A 110 -9.16 -2.43 6.81
C THR A 110 -9.18 -3.95 6.78
N ASP A 111 -8.17 -4.58 6.19
CA ASP A 111 -8.00 -6.04 6.22
C ASP A 111 -6.53 -6.41 5.97
N VAL A 112 -6.16 -7.66 6.22
CA VAL A 112 -4.84 -8.21 5.88
C VAL A 112 -4.65 -8.23 4.36
N TYR A 113 -3.40 -8.24 3.87
CA TYR A 113 -3.14 -8.17 2.44
C TYR A 113 -3.81 -9.34 1.67
N PRO A 114 -4.53 -9.08 0.57
CA PRO A 114 -4.50 -7.87 -0.28
C PRO A 114 -5.57 -6.80 0.02
N GLY A 115 -6.21 -6.87 1.19
CA GLY A 115 -7.19 -5.89 1.64
C GLY A 115 -6.66 -4.46 1.82
N PHE A 116 -7.51 -3.56 2.29
CA PHE A 116 -7.10 -2.17 2.55
C PHE A 116 -6.19 -2.13 3.79
N SER A 117 -4.92 -1.79 3.61
CA SER A 117 -3.93 -1.78 4.71
C SER A 117 -4.36 -0.83 5.83
N THR A 118 -4.26 -1.29 7.07
CA THR A 118 -4.45 -0.45 8.27
C THR A 118 -3.52 0.77 8.27
N ASP A 119 -2.36 0.70 7.62
CA ASP A 119 -1.43 1.84 7.50
C ASP A 119 -1.92 2.94 6.55
N TRP A 120 -2.77 2.61 5.59
CA TRP A 120 -3.33 3.57 4.64
C TRP A 120 -4.51 4.34 5.21
N GLN A 121 -5.16 3.83 6.26
CA GLN A 121 -6.39 4.43 6.77
C GLN A 121 -6.17 5.87 7.23
N GLN A 122 -5.02 6.19 7.85
CA GLN A 122 -4.80 7.51 8.46
C GLN A 122 -4.59 8.61 7.40
N PRO A 123 -3.72 8.43 6.37
CA PRO A 123 -3.67 9.35 5.23
C PRO A 123 -5.01 9.43 4.49
N PHE A 124 -5.72 8.31 4.35
CA PHE A 124 -7.01 8.28 3.65
C PHE A 124 -8.10 9.00 4.44
N ALA A 125 -8.06 8.98 5.78
CA ALA A 125 -8.96 9.74 6.64
C ALA A 125 -8.86 11.23 6.35
N ILE A 126 -7.64 11.77 6.20
CA ILE A 126 -7.41 13.17 5.82
C ILE A 126 -8.07 13.47 4.47
N LEU A 127 -7.88 12.59 3.47
CA LEU A 127 -8.54 12.74 2.17
C LEU A 127 -10.07 12.75 2.30
N LEU A 128 -10.64 11.85 3.10
CA LEU A 128 -12.10 11.77 3.29
C LEU A 128 -12.69 12.98 4.01
N THR A 129 -11.92 13.71 4.82
CA THR A 129 -12.39 14.99 5.40
C THR A 129 -12.69 16.06 4.36
N GLN A 130 -12.16 15.91 3.13
CA GLN A 130 -12.38 16.84 2.03
C GLN A 130 -13.60 16.47 1.17
N ALA A 131 -14.27 15.35 1.47
CA ALA A 131 -15.44 14.88 0.75
C ALA A 131 -16.72 15.60 1.20
N ASP A 132 -17.65 15.82 0.26
CA ASP A 132 -19.00 16.29 0.60
C ASP A 132 -19.90 15.09 0.93
N GLY A 133 -20.19 14.88 2.21
CA GLY A 133 -21.05 13.82 2.71
C GLY A 133 -20.45 13.03 3.88
N ILE A 134 -20.93 11.81 4.10
CA ILE A 134 -20.55 10.96 5.24
C ILE A 134 -19.64 9.84 4.76
N SER A 135 -18.42 9.78 5.28
CA SER A 135 -17.50 8.67 5.09
C SER A 135 -17.37 7.82 6.35
N VAL A 136 -17.05 6.54 6.20
CA VAL A 136 -16.90 5.60 7.31
C VAL A 136 -15.55 4.87 7.19
N ILE A 137 -14.83 4.78 8.30
CA ILE A 137 -13.60 3.98 8.42
C ILE A 137 -13.84 2.91 9.48
N HIS A 138 -13.84 1.65 9.08
CA HIS A 138 -13.90 0.50 9.97
C HIS A 138 -12.51 -0.14 10.08
N GLU A 139 -11.92 -0.11 11.27
CA GLU A 139 -10.60 -0.68 11.54
C GLU A 139 -10.76 -2.02 12.25
N THR A 140 -10.28 -3.08 11.61
CA THR A 140 -10.43 -4.48 12.03
C THR A 140 -9.10 -5.15 12.37
N VAL A 141 -7.97 -4.56 11.95
CA VAL A 141 -6.63 -5.16 12.14
C VAL A 141 -6.00 -4.65 13.44
N TYR A 142 -6.04 -3.34 13.66
CA TYR A 142 -5.61 -2.71 14.92
C TYR A 142 -6.68 -1.77 15.43
N GLU A 143 -7.68 -2.30 16.13
CA GLU A 143 -8.90 -1.58 16.58
C GLU A 143 -8.62 -0.24 17.30
N LYS A 144 -7.44 -0.07 17.91
CA LYS A 144 -7.04 1.14 18.64
C LYS A 144 -6.28 2.16 17.77
N ARG A 145 -6.23 2.00 16.45
CA ARG A 145 -5.45 2.87 15.53
C ARG A 145 -6.02 4.28 15.34
N PHE A 146 -7.02 4.71 16.10
CA PHE A 146 -7.61 6.04 16.03
C PHE A 146 -6.92 7.11 16.89
N GLY A 147 -5.64 6.92 17.23
CA GLY A 147 -4.88 7.87 18.07
C GLY A 147 -4.81 9.28 17.47
N TYR A 148 -4.83 9.40 16.14
CA TYR A 148 -4.80 10.67 15.41
C TYR A 148 -6.09 11.50 15.52
N LEU A 149 -7.16 10.97 16.15
CA LEU A 149 -8.38 11.71 16.47
C LEU A 149 -8.31 12.39 17.84
N LYS A 150 -7.29 12.10 18.66
CA LYS A 150 -7.11 12.69 19.97
C LYS A 150 -6.30 13.98 19.85
N ALA A 151 -6.82 15.06 20.44
CA ALA A 151 -6.14 16.34 20.58
C ALA A 151 -5.08 16.30 21.68
#